data_AF-A0A1Q9NKJ9-F1
#
_entry.id   AF-A0A1Q9NKJ9-F1
#
_cell.length_a   1.000
_cell.length_b   1.000
_cell.length_c   1.000
_cell.angle_alpha   90.00
_cell.angle_beta   90.00
_cell.angle_gamma   90.00
#
_symmetry.space_group_name_H-M   'P 1'
#
loop_
_entity.id
_entity.type
_entity.pdbx_description
1 polymer ?
#
loop_
_entity_poly.entity_id
_entity_poly.type
_entity_poly.pdbx_seq_one_letter_code
_entity_poly.pdbx_strand_id
1 'polypeptide(L)'
;MQFEWIIGIAAMGIAAIILLVFIVFIVSFLIQGIVLGVGLGFVNGQNRNISSTMVTSLLMALVIWIPCLGCFIAWYFIKSRHEVGWGGALVAWLLGGIITILVMVLLLMFVFTGFWAAIIGGLIPPLP
;
A
#
# COMPACT_ATOMS: atom_id res chain seq x y z
N MET A 1 1.23 41.08 4.22
CA MET A 1 2.57 40.45 4.20
C MET A 1 2.70 39.26 5.17
N GLN A 2 2.18 39.31 6.40
CA GLN A 2 2.34 38.19 7.36
C GLN A 2 1.45 36.95 7.10
N PHE A 3 0.38 37.08 6.31
CA PHE A 3 -0.48 35.93 5.94
C PHE A 3 -0.02 35.21 4.66
N GLU A 4 0.70 35.89 3.78
CA GLU A 4 1.18 35.34 2.49
C GLU A 4 2.16 34.18 2.71
N TRP A 5 3.08 34.31 3.66
CA TRP A 5 4.04 33.24 3.98
C TRP A 5 3.38 32.05 4.70
N ILE A 6 2.34 32.29 5.50
CA ILE A 6 1.56 31.22 6.16
C ILE A 6 0.81 30.40 5.10
N ILE A 7 0.16 31.09 4.15
CA ILE A 7 -0.54 30.45 3.03
C ILE A 7 0.47 29.73 2.12
N GLY A 8 1.65 30.31 1.87
CA GLY A 8 2.72 29.66 1.13
C GLY A 8 3.23 28.38 1.78
N ILE A 9 3.51 28.39 3.09
CA ILE A 9 3.91 27.20 3.85
C ILE A 9 2.79 26.16 3.86
N ALA A 10 1.54 26.57 4.08
CA ALA A 10 0.39 25.66 4.06
C ALA A 10 0.19 25.02 2.67
N ALA A 11 0.34 25.78 1.59
CA ALA A 11 0.24 25.27 0.22
C ALA A 11 1.36 24.26 -0.10
N MET A 12 2.60 24.53 0.30
CA MET A 12 3.69 23.57 0.17
C MET A 12 3.44 22.30 1.00
N GLY A 13 2.89 22.43 2.21
CA GLY A 13 2.53 21.30 3.06
C GLY A 13 1.45 20.42 2.43
N ILE A 14 0.39 21.02 1.87
CA ILE A 14 -0.68 20.30 1.17
C ILE A 14 -0.14 19.60 -0.08
N ALA A 15 0.68 20.27 -0.89
CA ALA A 15 1.30 19.68 -2.07
C ALA A 15 2.17 18.47 -1.73
N ALA A 16 2.97 18.56 -0.66
CA ALA A 16 3.79 17.44 -0.18
C ALA A 16 2.94 16.25 0.29
N ILE A 17 1.83 16.51 1.01
CA ILE A 17 0.91 15.45 1.46
C ILE A 17 0.25 14.77 0.26
N ILE A 18 -0.24 15.53 -0.72
CA ILE A 18 -0.87 14.98 -1.93
C ILE A 18 0.13 14.09 -2.68
N LEU A 19 1.36 14.58 -2.87
CA LEU A 19 2.42 13.82 -3.53
C LEU A 19 2.75 12.52 -2.77
N LEU A 20 2.87 12.59 -1.45
CA LEU A 20 3.13 11.42 -0.62
C LEU A 20 2.02 10.38 -0.73
N VAL A 21 0.75 10.80 -0.63
CA VAL A 21 -0.41 9.90 -0.78
C VAL A 21 -0.43 9.27 -2.17
N PHE A 22 -0.13 10.03 -3.22
CA PHE A 22 -0.09 9.53 -4.58
C PHE A 22 1.02 8.49 -4.78
N ILE A 23 2.22 8.73 -4.23
CA ILE A 23 3.33 7.78 -4.28
C ILE A 23 2.97 6.50 -3.51
N VAL A 24 2.44 6.63 -2.28
CA VAL A 24 2.00 5.49 -1.47
C VAL A 24 0.96 4.67 -2.22
N PHE A 25 0.00 5.32 -2.88
CA PHE A 25 -1.01 4.66 -3.69
C PHE A 25 -0.40 3.86 -4.85
N ILE A 26 0.47 4.48 -5.67
CA ILE A 26 1.12 3.81 -6.80
C ILE A 26 1.94 2.62 -6.33
N VAL A 27 2.79 2.81 -5.32
CA VAL A 27 3.68 1.77 -4.82
C VAL A 27 2.89 0.60 -4.25
N SER A 28 1.87 0.88 -3.43
CA SER A 28 0.99 -0.15 -2.87
C SER A 28 0.25 -0.90 -3.96
N PHE A 29 -0.23 -0.21 -5.00
CA PHE A 29 -0.88 -0.82 -6.16
C PHE A 29 0.06 -1.79 -6.89
N LEU A 30 1.29 -1.35 -7.21
CA LEU A 30 2.27 -2.17 -7.93
C LEU A 30 2.68 -3.40 -7.12
N ILE A 31 3.00 -3.22 -5.84
CA ILE A 31 3.39 -4.32 -4.95
C ILE A 31 2.24 -5.30 -4.79
N GLN A 32 1.05 -4.80 -4.47
CA GLN A 32 -0.12 -5.65 -4.28
C GLN A 32 -0.43 -6.46 -5.53
N GLY A 33 -0.32 -5.88 -6.73
CA GLY A 33 -0.55 -6.60 -8.00
C GLY A 33 0.43 -7.76 -8.24
N ILE A 34 1.70 -7.59 -7.86
CA ILE A 34 2.73 -8.64 -7.95
C ILE A 34 2.49 -9.71 -6.88
N VAL A 35 2.33 -9.30 -5.64
CA VAL A 35 2.18 -10.20 -4.49
C VAL A 35 0.88 -10.98 -4.56
N LEU A 36 -0.20 -10.40 -5.07
CA LEU A 36 -1.47 -11.11 -5.25
C LEU A 36 -1.28 -12.34 -6.15
N GLY A 37 -0.43 -12.25 -7.19
CA GLY A 37 -0.08 -13.41 -8.02
C GLY A 37 0.60 -14.54 -7.24
N VAL A 38 1.47 -14.18 -6.30
CA VAL A 38 2.11 -15.14 -5.37
C VAL A 38 1.07 -15.73 -4.41
N GLY A 39 0.22 -14.89 -3.81
CA GLY A 39 -0.87 -15.31 -2.92
C GLY A 39 -1.86 -16.28 -3.58
N LEU A 40 -2.19 -16.02 -4.84
CA LEU A 40 -3.03 -16.90 -5.66
C LEU A 40 -2.37 -18.25 -5.95
N GLY A 41 -1.04 -18.29 -6.04
CA GLY A 41 -0.28 -19.53 -6.17
C GLY A 41 -0.50 -20.49 -4.99
N PHE A 42 -0.61 -19.97 -3.77
CA PHE A 42 -0.86 -20.79 -2.56
C PHE A 42 -2.27 -21.38 -2.50
N VAL A 43 -3.24 -20.75 -3.17
CA VAL A 43 -4.65 -21.17 -3.17
C VAL A 43 -5.08 -21.81 -4.48
N ASN A 44 -4.12 -22.19 -5.34
CA ASN A 44 -4.35 -22.76 -6.68
C ASN A 44 -5.29 -21.91 -7.56
N GLY A 45 -5.16 -20.59 -7.48
CA GLY A 45 -5.96 -19.66 -8.30
C GLY A 45 -5.62 -19.73 -9.78
N GLN A 46 -6.64 -19.68 -10.63
CA GLN A 46 -6.50 -19.57 -12.07
C GLN A 46 -6.16 -18.14 -12.50
N ASN A 47 -5.76 -17.96 -13.76
CA ASN A 47 -5.47 -16.64 -14.34
C ASN A 47 -4.47 -15.80 -13.53
N ARG A 48 -3.39 -16.44 -13.03
CA ARG A 48 -2.31 -15.81 -12.23
C ARG A 48 -1.30 -14.98 -13.04
N ASN A 49 -1.64 -14.60 -14.27
CA ASN A 49 -0.79 -13.75 -15.10
C ASN A 49 -0.69 -12.37 -14.47
N ILE A 50 0.50 -11.75 -14.55
CA ILE A 50 0.77 -10.42 -13.99
C ILE A 50 -0.26 -9.40 -14.47
N SER A 51 -0.65 -9.45 -15.76
CA SER A 51 -1.68 -8.54 -16.29
C SER A 51 -3.03 -8.70 -15.59
N SER A 52 -3.43 -9.94 -15.28
CA SER A 52 -4.69 -10.23 -14.59
C SER A 52 -4.65 -9.76 -13.14
N THR A 53 -3.57 -10.07 -12.42
CA THR A 53 -3.41 -9.71 -11.00
C THR A 53 -3.27 -8.20 -10.81
N MET A 54 -2.63 -7.51 -11.74
CA MET A 54 -2.56 -6.05 -11.76
C MET A 54 -3.95 -5.42 -11.93
N VAL A 55 -4.78 -5.91 -12.85
CA VAL A 55 -6.16 -5.42 -12.99
C VAL A 55 -6.97 -5.72 -11.72
N THR A 56 -6.81 -6.91 -11.12
CA THR A 56 -7.48 -7.23 -9.85
C THR A 56 -7.04 -6.28 -8.74
N SER A 57 -5.74 -5.97 -8.63
CA SER A 57 -5.23 -5.01 -7.64
C SER A 57 -5.75 -3.58 -7.88
N LEU A 58 -5.98 -3.19 -9.14
CA LEU A 58 -6.57 -1.89 -9.49
C LEU A 58 -8.02 -1.83 -9.01
N LEU A 59 -8.81 -2.86 -9.32
CA LEU A 59 -10.20 -2.96 -8.89
C LEU A 59 -10.31 -2.96 -7.36
N MET A 60 -9.41 -3.66 -6.68
CA MET A 60 -9.33 -3.65 -5.22
C MET A 60 -8.97 -2.26 -4.68
N ALA A 61 -7.98 -1.58 -5.26
CA ALA A 61 -7.55 -0.25 -4.84
C ALA A 61 -8.66 0.81 -5.01
N LEU A 62 -9.60 0.62 -5.94
CA LEU A 62 -10.76 1.49 -6.10
C LEU A 62 -11.82 1.30 -5.00
N VAL A 63 -11.96 0.09 -4.45
CA VAL A 63 -13.03 -0.23 -3.49
C VAL A 63 -12.57 -0.26 -2.04
N ILE A 64 -11.28 -0.38 -1.78
CA ILE A 64 -10.69 -0.55 -0.42
C ILE A 64 -11.00 0.63 0.53
N TRP A 65 -11.31 1.81 -0.02
CA TRP A 65 -11.64 3.02 0.75
C TRP A 65 -12.98 2.92 1.48
N ILE A 66 -13.84 1.97 1.09
CA ILE A 66 -15.12 1.73 1.76
C ILE A 66 -14.87 0.74 2.92
N PRO A 67 -15.05 1.15 4.19
CA PRO A 67 -14.79 0.27 5.33
C PRO A 67 -15.70 -0.97 5.29
N CYS A 68 -15.12 -2.12 5.60
CA CYS A 68 -15.76 -3.46 5.63
C CYS A 68 -16.31 -3.94 4.28
N LEU A 69 -17.20 -3.18 3.62
CA LEU A 69 -17.75 -3.50 2.31
C LEU A 69 -16.68 -3.57 1.23
N GLY A 70 -15.69 -2.68 1.25
CA GLY A 70 -14.55 -2.72 0.34
C GLY A 70 -13.77 -4.02 0.41
N CYS A 71 -13.64 -4.62 1.60
CA CYS A 71 -12.99 -5.91 1.78
C CYS A 71 -13.78 -7.05 1.11
N PHE A 72 -15.10 -7.09 1.30
CA PHE A 72 -15.94 -8.11 0.66
C PHE A 72 -15.95 -7.98 -0.87
N ILE A 73 -15.99 -6.75 -1.39
CA ILE A 73 -15.94 -6.49 -2.83
C ILE A 73 -14.55 -6.84 -3.39
N ALA A 74 -13.47 -6.55 -2.66
CA ALA A 74 -12.12 -6.97 -3.02
C ALA A 74 -12.02 -8.50 -3.11
N TRP A 75 -12.56 -9.22 -2.13
CA TRP A 75 -12.61 -10.69 -2.17
C TRP A 75 -13.45 -11.21 -3.33
N TYR A 76 -14.55 -10.52 -3.66
CA TYR A 76 -15.37 -10.85 -4.82
C TYR A 76 -14.59 -10.71 -6.13
N PHE A 77 -13.78 -9.66 -6.30
CA PHE A 77 -12.92 -9.52 -7.49
C PHE A 77 -11.87 -10.62 -7.58
N ILE A 78 -11.25 -10.98 -6.46
CA ILE A 78 -10.26 -12.07 -6.42
C ILE A 78 -10.93 -13.40 -6.80
N LYS A 79 -12.05 -13.71 -6.14
CA LYS A 79 -12.87 -14.91 -6.39
C LYS A 79 -13.30 -15.01 -7.85
N SER A 80 -13.91 -13.96 -8.39
CA SER A 80 -14.52 -13.99 -9.73
C SER A 80 -13.48 -14.03 -10.86
N ARG A 81 -12.32 -13.38 -10.69
CA ARG A 81 -11.29 -13.30 -11.73
C ARG A 81 -10.30 -14.47 -11.70
N HIS A 82 -10.11 -15.08 -10.54
CA HIS A 82 -9.12 -16.14 -10.33
C HIS A 82 -9.72 -17.50 -9.98
N GLU A 83 -11.05 -17.64 -10.06
CA GLU A 83 -11.80 -18.88 -9.83
C GLU A 83 -11.46 -19.59 -8.50
N VAL A 84 -11.23 -18.79 -7.44
CA VAL A 84 -10.93 -19.32 -6.09
C VAL A 84 -12.15 -19.33 -5.20
N GLY A 85 -12.20 -20.24 -4.23
CA GLY A 85 -13.22 -20.19 -3.17
C GLY A 85 -13.11 -18.94 -2.30
N TRP A 86 -14.14 -18.62 -1.53
CA TRP A 86 -14.15 -17.46 -0.61
C TRP A 86 -12.99 -17.51 0.40
N GLY A 87 -12.66 -18.70 0.93
CA GLY A 87 -11.49 -18.87 1.80
C GLY A 87 -10.16 -18.64 1.07
N GLY A 88 -10.07 -19.05 -0.20
CA GLY A 88 -8.88 -18.79 -1.02
C GLY A 88 -8.70 -17.30 -1.33
N ALA A 89 -9.79 -16.60 -1.62
CA ALA A 89 -9.77 -15.14 -1.81
C ALA A 89 -9.34 -14.40 -0.53
N LEU A 90 -9.83 -14.83 0.64
CA LEU A 90 -9.42 -14.29 1.93
C LEU A 90 -7.91 -14.49 2.17
N VAL A 91 -7.40 -15.70 1.96
CA VAL A 91 -5.99 -16.04 2.16
C VAL A 91 -5.11 -15.24 1.20
N ALA A 92 -5.44 -15.19 -0.09
CA ALA A 92 -4.68 -14.40 -1.07
C ALA A 92 -4.69 -12.90 -0.74
N TRP A 93 -5.83 -12.38 -0.26
CA TRP A 93 -5.96 -10.99 0.18
C TRP A 93 -5.11 -10.70 1.42
N LEU A 94 -5.15 -11.56 2.43
CA LEU A 94 -4.33 -11.43 3.65
C LEU A 94 -2.84 -11.53 3.34
N LEU A 95 -2.41 -12.49 2.52
CA LEU A 95 -1.02 -12.66 2.14
C LEU A 95 -0.52 -11.41 1.38
N GLY A 96 -1.34 -10.93 0.44
CA GLY A 96 -1.11 -9.68 -0.28
C GLY A 96 -0.94 -8.49 0.67
N GLY A 97 -1.91 -8.28 1.56
CA GLY A 97 -1.91 -7.16 2.50
C GLY A 97 -0.72 -7.18 3.45
N ILE A 98 -0.39 -8.34 4.04
CA ILE A 98 0.73 -8.48 4.99
C ILE A 98 2.06 -8.12 4.30
N ILE A 99 2.32 -8.69 3.12
CA ILE A 99 3.57 -8.44 2.40
C ILE A 99 3.63 -6.98 1.93
N THR A 100 2.53 -6.43 1.41
CA THR A 100 2.49 -5.01 1.01
C THR A 100 2.77 -4.08 2.19
N ILE A 101 2.18 -4.34 3.37
CA ILE A 101 2.48 -3.57 4.59
C ILE A 101 3.96 -3.69 4.95
N LEU A 102 4.53 -4.90 4.92
CA LEU A 102 5.93 -5.13 5.24
C LEU A 102 6.86 -4.37 4.29
N VAL A 103 6.60 -4.42 2.98
CA VAL A 103 7.39 -3.67 1.99
C VAL A 103 7.24 -2.16 2.19
N MET A 104 6.03 -1.67 2.49
CA MET A 104 5.79 -0.25 2.75
C MET A 104 6.54 0.23 4.00
N VAL A 105 6.55 -0.55 5.09
CA VAL A 105 7.32 -0.24 6.29
C VAL A 105 8.82 -0.17 5.97
N LEU A 106 9.35 -1.15 5.24
CA LEU A 106 10.77 -1.16 4.84
C LEU A 106 11.12 0.05 3.94
N LEU A 107 10.26 0.39 2.99
CA LEU A 107 10.44 1.57 2.14
C LEU A 107 10.42 2.86 2.94
N LEU A 108 9.49 3.00 3.89
CA LEU A 108 9.45 4.15 4.79
C LEU A 108 10.70 4.22 5.67
N MET A 109 11.20 3.09 6.17
CA MET A 109 12.47 3.05 6.91
C MET A 109 13.66 3.52 6.08
N PHE A 110 13.71 3.14 4.80
CA PHE A 110 14.79 3.52 3.89
C PHE A 110 14.71 4.99 3.44
N VAL A 111 13.51 5.46 3.08
CA VAL A 111 13.29 6.83 2.57
C VAL A 111 13.40 7.87 3.69
N PHE A 112 12.95 7.54 4.89
CA PHE A 112 13.00 8.42 6.06
C PHE A 112 14.18 8.10 6.98
N THR A 113 15.29 7.61 6.44
CA THR A 113 16.52 7.31 7.21
C THR A 113 16.97 8.48 8.08
N GLY A 114 16.83 9.73 7.63
CA GLY A 114 17.15 10.92 8.44
C GLY A 114 16.21 11.15 9.63
N PHE A 115 14.92 10.85 9.49
CA PHE A 115 13.94 10.90 10.58
C PHE A 115 14.17 9.76 11.59
N TRP A 116 14.46 8.56 11.11
CA TRP A 116 14.84 7.42 11.96
C TRP A 116 16.18 7.66 12.65
N ALA A 117 17.17 8.25 11.98
CA ALA A 117 18.43 8.67 12.57
C ALA A 117 18.24 9.78 13.61
N ALA A 118 17.26 10.68 13.45
CA ALA A 118 16.91 11.67 14.47
C ALA A 118 16.20 11.05 15.68
N ILE A 119 15.34 10.04 15.49
CA ILE A 119 14.67 9.32 16.59
C ILE A 119 15.65 8.42 17.35
N ILE A 120 16.49 7.68 16.63
CA ILE A 120 17.46 6.73 17.21
C ILE A 120 18.70 7.47 17.72
N GLY A 121 19.19 8.46 16.98
CA GLY A 121 20.32 9.31 17.36
C GLY A 121 19.96 10.40 18.37
N GLY A 122 18.69 10.81 18.49
CA GLY A 122 18.21 11.66 19.57
C GLY A 122 18.19 10.99 20.95
N LEU A 123 18.30 9.65 20.99
CA LEU A 123 18.47 8.85 22.22
C LEU A 123 19.95 8.66 22.61
N ILE A 124 20.90 9.06 21.75
CA ILE A 124 22.33 9.01 22.03
C ILE A 124 22.83 10.46 22.02
N PRO A 125 22.90 11.14 23.19
CA PRO A 125 23.52 12.46 23.24
C PRO A 125 24.93 12.34 22.63
N PRO A 126 25.37 13.32 21.82
CA PRO A 126 26.75 13.31 21.34
C PRO A 126 27.65 13.25 22.57
N LEU A 127 28.37 12.13 22.71
CA LEU A 127 29.41 12.01 23.72
C LEU A 127 30.44 13.13 23.46
N PRO A 128 30.91 13.81 24.53
CA PRO A 128 31.72 15.02 24.43
C PRO A 128 32.99 14.85 23.60
#